data_AF-A0AAU5HL02-F1
#
_entry.id   AF-A0AAU5HL02-F1
#
_cell.length_a   1.000
_cell.length_b   1.000
_cell.length_c   1.000
_cell.angle_alpha   90.00
_cell.angle_beta   90.00
_cell.angle_gamma   90.00
#
_symmetry.space_group_name_H-M   'P 1'
#
loop_
_entity.id
_entity.type
_entity.pdbx_description
1 polymer ?
#
loop_
_entity_poly.entity_id
_entity_poly.type
_entity_poly.pdbx_seq_one_letter_code
_entity_poly.pdbx_strand_id
1 'polypeptide(L)'
;MRRRTAVGQAWASQPDPLLALARQELEFYAGACDRARWLHYTTELGALAATSATVVAAGLHAPAWLTALIAGAAVFFTGMRQLFSPGSRWVLAAQAREGLRRAIDRYLLLPQSDRDPDARAALHRAIDEVGTSELRGWTEVQGQRGEPPLPTGGA
;
A
#
# COMPACT_ATOMS: atom_id res chain seq x y z
N MET A 1 6.49 6.89 -8.79
CA MET A 1 6.59 7.86 -7.67
C MET A 1 6.98 9.24 -8.24
N ARG A 2 6.03 10.01 -8.81
CA ARG A 2 6.32 11.27 -9.54
C ARG A 2 5.36 12.44 -9.19
N ARG A 3 4.92 12.55 -7.94
CA ARG A 3 4.07 13.67 -7.45
C ARG A 3 4.51 14.21 -6.08
N ARG A 4 5.81 14.41 -5.85
CA ARG A 4 6.31 14.98 -4.58
C ARG A 4 6.62 16.47 -4.61
N THR A 5 6.69 17.12 -5.77
CA THR A 5 7.47 18.38 -5.86
C THR A 5 6.70 19.69 -5.78
N ALA A 6 5.42 19.77 -6.17
CA ALA A 6 4.70 21.06 -6.19
C ALA A 6 3.59 21.20 -5.13
N VAL A 7 2.86 20.12 -4.84
CA VAL A 7 1.90 20.04 -3.71
C VAL A 7 2.61 19.76 -2.38
N GLY A 8 3.86 19.28 -2.45
CA GLY A 8 4.62 18.74 -1.33
C GLY A 8 5.35 19.74 -0.44
N GLN A 9 5.04 21.04 -0.49
CA GLN A 9 5.61 22.05 0.42
C GLN A 9 4.57 22.98 1.04
N ALA A 10 3.26 22.78 0.77
CA ALA A 10 2.20 23.60 1.34
C ALA A 10 2.19 23.56 2.88
N TRP A 11 2.62 22.44 3.46
CA TRP A 11 2.81 22.27 4.90
C TRP A 11 3.80 23.27 5.50
N ALA A 12 4.84 23.68 4.76
CA ALA A 12 5.87 24.59 5.27
C ALA A 12 5.34 26.00 5.58
N SER A 13 4.24 26.39 4.95
CA SER A 13 3.58 27.68 5.16
C SER A 13 2.53 27.68 6.27
N GLN A 14 2.26 26.53 6.90
CA GLN A 14 1.28 26.43 7.98
C GLN A 14 1.85 26.91 9.33
N PRO A 15 0.98 27.34 10.27
CA PRO A 15 1.39 27.77 11.61
C PRO A 15 2.21 26.72 12.38
N ASP A 16 1.90 25.44 12.15
CA ASP A 16 2.67 24.30 12.65
C ASP A 16 3.05 23.39 11.46
N PRO A 17 4.23 23.60 10.85
CA PRO A 17 4.61 22.90 9.62
C PRO A 17 4.87 21.41 9.85
N LEU A 18 5.31 21.03 11.05
CA LEU A 18 5.59 19.64 11.40
C LEU A 18 4.28 18.85 11.55
N LEU A 19 3.29 19.43 12.22
CA LEU A 19 1.95 18.85 12.31
C LEU A 19 1.29 18.74 10.93
N ALA A 20 1.46 19.75 10.07
CA ALA A 20 0.94 19.73 8.72
C ALA A 20 1.55 18.61 7.87
N LEU A 21 2.88 18.41 7.95
CA LEU A 21 3.57 17.30 7.31
C LEU A 21 3.05 15.94 7.81
N ALA A 22 2.93 15.78 9.14
CA ALA A 22 2.43 14.55 9.75
C ALA A 22 1.01 14.19 9.26
N ARG A 23 0.12 15.19 9.15
CA ARG A 23 -1.25 14.99 8.63
C ARG A 23 -1.26 14.58 7.17
N GLN A 24 -0.41 15.21 6.35
CA GLN A 24 -0.29 14.86 4.94
C GLN A 24 0.19 13.41 4.75
N GLU A 25 1.19 12.99 5.51
CA GLU A 25 1.64 11.59 5.52
C GLU A 25 0.52 10.64 5.99
N LEU A 26 -0.25 11.02 7.02
CA LEU A 26 -1.38 10.23 7.51
C LEU A 26 -2.47 10.02 6.43
N GLU A 27 -2.83 11.07 5.70
CA GLU A 27 -3.80 11.00 4.59
C GLU A 27 -3.28 10.13 3.44
N PHE A 28 -1.99 10.23 3.13
CA PHE A 28 -1.35 9.37 2.15
C PHE A 28 -1.48 7.89 2.52
N TYR A 29 -1.15 7.53 3.76
CA TYR A 29 -1.27 6.15 4.24
C TYR A 29 -2.72 5.68 4.32
N ALA A 30 -3.67 6.56 4.68
CA ALA A 30 -5.09 6.24 4.63
C ALA A 30 -5.54 5.89 3.19
N GLY A 31 -5.20 6.74 2.21
CA GLY A 31 -5.51 6.46 0.81
C GLY A 31 -4.80 5.22 0.26
N ALA A 32 -3.61 4.88 0.77
CA ALA A 32 -2.91 3.64 0.43
C ALA A 32 -3.66 2.41 0.94
N CYS A 33 -4.16 2.43 2.19
CA CYS A 33 -5.00 1.37 2.75
C CYS A 33 -6.29 1.18 1.95
N ASP A 34 -6.99 2.27 1.64
CA ASP A 34 -8.27 2.22 0.91
C ASP A 34 -8.10 1.66 -0.50
N ARG A 35 -7.04 2.09 -1.19
CA ARG A 35 -6.72 1.57 -2.52
C ARG A 35 -6.30 0.10 -2.50
N ALA A 36 -5.56 -0.34 -1.48
CA ALA A 36 -5.24 -1.76 -1.31
C ALA A 36 -6.50 -2.60 -1.06
N ARG A 37 -7.45 -2.06 -0.27
CA ARG A 37 -8.75 -2.70 -0.02
C ARG A 37 -9.58 -2.81 -1.29
N TRP A 38 -9.66 -1.74 -2.07
CA TRP A 38 -10.37 -1.74 -3.34
C TRP A 38 -9.75 -2.71 -4.34
N LEU A 39 -8.41 -2.74 -4.42
CA LEU A 39 -7.70 -3.70 -5.26
C LEU A 39 -8.00 -5.14 -4.84
N HIS A 40 -7.99 -5.43 -3.54
CA HIS A 40 -8.32 -6.76 -3.03
C HIS A 40 -9.73 -7.19 -3.44
N TYR A 41 -10.75 -6.38 -3.13
CA TYR A 41 -12.13 -6.73 -3.48
C TYR A 41 -12.35 -6.85 -4.99
N THR A 42 -11.78 -5.94 -5.79
CA THR A 42 -11.91 -6.02 -7.24
C THR A 42 -11.24 -7.27 -7.81
N THR A 43 -10.10 -7.69 -7.26
CA THR A 43 -9.45 -8.95 -7.69
C THR A 43 -10.23 -10.19 -7.31
N GLU A 44 -10.74 -10.28 -6.07
CA GLU A 44 -11.51 -11.44 -5.60
C GLU A 44 -12.85 -11.56 -6.33
N LEU A 45 -13.60 -10.44 -6.43
CA LEU A 45 -14.86 -10.41 -7.16
C LEU A 45 -14.66 -10.69 -8.65
N GLY A 46 -13.59 -10.16 -9.25
CA GLY A 46 -13.25 -10.44 -10.64
C GLY A 46 -12.94 -11.91 -10.90
N ALA A 47 -12.17 -12.55 -10.00
CA ALA A 47 -11.87 -13.98 -10.10
C ALA A 47 -13.13 -14.85 -9.92
N LEU A 48 -13.98 -14.53 -8.95
CA LEU A 48 -15.26 -15.22 -8.73
C LEU A 48 -16.21 -15.06 -9.92
N ALA A 49 -16.30 -13.86 -10.47
CA ALA A 49 -17.13 -13.59 -11.64
C ALA A 49 -16.62 -14.33 -12.87
N ALA A 50 -15.31 -14.33 -13.13
CA ALA A 50 -14.70 -15.01 -14.27
C ALA A 50 -14.88 -16.54 -14.18
N THR A 51 -14.63 -17.13 -13.01
CA THR A 51 -14.82 -18.57 -12.79
C THR A 51 -16.28 -18.98 -12.93
N SER A 52 -17.21 -18.20 -12.37
CA SER A 52 -18.65 -18.44 -12.50
C SER A 52 -19.12 -18.31 -13.96
N ALA A 53 -18.65 -17.27 -14.67
CA ALA A 53 -18.95 -17.06 -16.08
C ALA A 53 -18.43 -18.20 -16.97
N THR A 54 -17.32 -18.84 -16.59
CA THR A 54 -16.78 -19.99 -17.33
C THR A 54 -17.77 -21.15 -17.34
N VAL A 55 -18.43 -21.44 -16.21
CA VAL A 55 -19.44 -22.50 -16.10
C VAL A 55 -20.65 -22.20 -16.98
N VAL A 56 -21.13 -20.95 -16.95
CA VAL A 56 -22.27 -20.51 -17.78
C VAL A 56 -21.93 -20.60 -19.27
N ALA A 57 -20.75 -20.12 -19.66
CA ALA A 57 -20.30 -20.15 -21.05
C ALA A 57 -20.16 -21.59 -21.57
N ALA A 58 -19.67 -22.51 -20.74
CA ALA A 58 -19.60 -23.93 -21.08
C ALA A 58 -21.00 -24.54 -21.26
N GLY A 59 -21.95 -24.28 -20.34
CA GLY A 59 -23.31 -24.80 -20.42
C GLY A 59 -24.08 -24.28 -21.65
N LEU A 60 -23.86 -23.03 -22.03
CA LEU A 60 -24.50 -22.39 -23.20
C LEU A 60 -23.79 -22.68 -24.53
N HIS A 61 -22.73 -23.47 -24.55
CA HIS A 61 -21.90 -23.71 -25.75
C HIS A 61 -21.45 -22.39 -26.40
N ALA A 62 -21.02 -21.44 -25.56
CA ALA A 62 -20.63 -20.11 -25.98
C ALA A 62 -19.50 -20.14 -27.03
N PRO A 63 -19.46 -19.15 -27.95
CA PRO A 63 -18.45 -19.08 -28.99
C PRO A 63 -17.04 -18.93 -28.40
N ALA A 64 -16.05 -19.50 -29.10
CA ALA A 64 -14.68 -19.63 -28.61
C ALA A 64 -14.01 -18.31 -28.19
N TRP A 65 -14.35 -17.20 -28.84
CA TRP A 65 -13.79 -15.89 -28.48
C TRP A 65 -14.27 -15.43 -27.09
N LEU A 66 -15.50 -15.76 -26.70
CA LEU A 66 -16.09 -15.36 -25.42
C LEU A 66 -15.51 -16.21 -24.28
N THR A 67 -15.38 -17.52 -24.48
CA THR A 67 -14.75 -18.41 -23.50
C THR A 67 -13.28 -18.05 -23.29
N ALA A 68 -12.55 -17.68 -24.36
CA ALA A 68 -11.17 -17.20 -24.26
C ALA A 68 -11.04 -15.90 -23.46
N LEU A 69 -11.95 -14.94 -23.63
CA LEU A 69 -11.96 -13.71 -22.83
C LEU A 69 -12.20 -13.98 -21.34
N ILE A 70 -13.16 -14.86 -21.03
CA ILE A 70 -13.48 -15.23 -19.64
C ILE A 70 -12.28 -15.94 -18.99
N ALA A 71 -11.67 -16.90 -19.69
CA ALA A 71 -10.47 -17.59 -19.21
C ALA A 71 -9.30 -16.61 -19.01
N GLY A 72 -9.08 -15.70 -19.96
CA GLY A 72 -8.07 -14.65 -19.87
C GLY A 72 -8.29 -13.73 -18.67
N ALA A 73 -9.53 -13.34 -18.39
CA ALA A 73 -9.87 -12.56 -17.20
C ALA A 73 -9.54 -13.31 -15.89
N ALA A 74 -9.83 -14.61 -15.81
CA ALA A 74 -9.49 -15.41 -14.63
C ALA A 74 -7.98 -15.46 -14.38
N VAL A 75 -7.18 -15.65 -15.44
CA VAL A 75 -5.71 -15.61 -15.37
C VAL A 75 -5.22 -14.22 -14.97
N PHE A 76 -5.81 -13.17 -15.54
CA PHE A 76 -5.46 -11.79 -15.22
C PHE A 76 -5.69 -11.46 -13.74
N PHE A 77 -6.86 -11.78 -13.19
CA PHE A 77 -7.15 -11.55 -11.76
C PHE A 77 -6.24 -12.38 -10.85
N THR A 78 -5.92 -13.62 -11.26
CA THR A 78 -4.96 -14.47 -10.55
C THR A 78 -3.56 -13.84 -10.54
N GLY A 79 -3.08 -13.35 -11.69
CA GLY A 79 -1.79 -12.67 -11.80
C GLY A 79 -1.75 -11.36 -11.02
N MET A 80 -2.84 -10.59 -11.01
CA MET A 80 -2.96 -9.36 -10.24
C MET A 80 -2.84 -9.63 -8.73
N ARG A 81 -3.44 -10.71 -8.23
CA ARG A 81 -3.31 -11.16 -6.84
C ARG A 81 -1.85 -11.42 -6.46
N GLN A 82 -1.09 -12.06 -7.35
CA GLN A 82 0.34 -12.36 -7.14
C GLN A 82 1.21 -11.11 -7.23
N LEU A 83 0.98 -10.24 -8.22
CA LEU A 83 1.82 -9.08 -8.47
C LEU A 83 1.71 -8.02 -7.37
N PHE A 84 0.49 -7.78 -6.88
CA PHE A 84 0.25 -6.70 -5.93
C PHE A 84 0.28 -7.13 -4.47
N SER A 85 0.18 -8.43 -4.18
CA SER A 85 0.12 -8.99 -2.82
C SER A 85 -0.62 -8.07 -1.82
N PRO A 86 -1.92 -7.77 -2.06
CA PRO A 86 -2.60 -6.63 -1.44
C PRO A 86 -2.63 -6.70 0.09
N GLY A 87 -2.65 -7.91 0.65
CA GLY A 87 -2.68 -8.15 2.09
C GLY A 87 -1.43 -7.64 2.82
N SER A 88 -0.22 -7.95 2.33
CA SER A 88 1.02 -7.51 2.98
C SER A 88 1.17 -5.99 2.90
N ARG A 89 0.86 -5.39 1.73
CA ARG A 89 0.90 -3.93 1.54
C ARG A 89 -0.11 -3.20 2.41
N TRP A 90 -1.30 -3.78 2.61
CA TRP A 90 -2.31 -3.19 3.48
C TRP A 90 -1.87 -3.18 4.94
N VAL A 91 -1.29 -4.28 5.44
CA VAL A 91 -0.81 -4.36 6.83
C VAL A 91 0.29 -3.33 7.10
N LEU A 92 1.28 -3.22 6.21
CA LEU A 92 2.34 -2.22 6.37
C LEU A 92 1.78 -0.78 6.37
N ALA A 93 0.90 -0.46 5.41
CA ALA A 93 0.28 0.86 5.36
C ALA A 93 -0.60 1.16 6.57
N ALA A 94 -1.33 0.15 7.09
CA ALA A 94 -2.18 0.29 8.27
C ALA A 94 -1.35 0.50 9.53
N GLN A 95 -0.23 -0.22 9.67
CA GLN A 95 0.72 -0.03 10.78
C GLN A 95 1.34 1.36 10.75
N ALA A 96 1.79 1.83 9.59
CA ALA A 96 2.31 3.18 9.40
C ALA A 96 1.28 4.25 9.77
N ARG A 97 0.04 4.10 9.25
CA ARG A 97 -1.09 4.98 9.55
C ARG A 97 -1.38 5.06 11.04
N GLU A 98 -1.47 3.92 11.71
CA GLU A 98 -1.83 3.86 13.13
C GLU A 98 -0.71 4.41 14.03
N GLY A 99 0.56 4.12 13.70
CA GLY A 99 1.72 4.68 14.39
C GLY A 99 1.74 6.21 14.29
N LEU A 100 1.51 6.75 13.09
CA LEU A 100 1.49 8.18 12.85
C LEU A 100 0.28 8.87 13.49
N ARG A 101 -0.90 8.24 13.44
CA ARG A 101 -2.10 8.72 14.13
C ARG A 101 -1.86 8.87 15.63
N ARG A 102 -1.30 7.86 16.29
CA ARG A 102 -0.98 7.91 17.72
C ARG A 102 0.08 8.96 18.07
N ALA A 103 1.03 9.21 17.17
CA ALA A 103 2.02 10.28 17.36
C ALA A 103 1.39 11.67 17.26
N ILE A 104 0.52 11.88 16.27
CA ILE A 104 -0.24 13.12 16.11
C ILE A 104 -1.16 13.36 17.30
N ASP A 105 -1.92 12.34 17.72
CA ASP A 105 -2.83 12.45 18.86
C ASP A 105 -2.07 12.83 20.13
N ARG A 106 -0.93 12.18 20.42
CA ARG A 106 -0.05 12.55 21.55
C ARG A 106 0.42 13.99 21.47
N TYR A 107 0.85 14.46 20.29
CA TYR A 107 1.31 15.84 20.11
C TYR A 107 0.18 16.86 20.26
N LEU A 108 -1.03 16.53 19.81
CA LEU A 108 -2.20 17.40 19.92
C LEU A 108 -2.79 17.47 21.32
N LEU A 109 -2.61 16.42 22.13
CA LEU A 109 -3.00 16.40 23.55
C LEU A 109 -2.20 17.40 24.38
N LEU A 110 -1.01 17.81 23.94
CA LEU A 110 -0.26 18.88 24.59
C LEU A 110 -0.88 20.25 24.27
N PRO A 111 -1.10 21.10 25.29
CA PRO A 111 -1.42 22.52 25.09
C PRO A 111 -0.42 23.19 24.17
N GLN A 112 -0.84 24.19 23.39
CA GLN A 112 0.07 24.86 22.45
C GLN A 112 1.31 25.46 23.11
N SER A 113 1.19 25.89 24.38
CA SER A 113 2.30 26.39 25.20
C SER A 113 3.35 25.33 25.50
N ASP A 114 2.95 24.06 25.54
CA ASP A 114 3.78 22.94 25.99
C ASP A 114 4.33 22.14 24.81
N ARG A 115 4.03 22.56 23.57
CA ARG A 115 4.62 22.00 22.33
C ARG A 115 6.04 22.53 22.12
N ASP A 116 6.88 22.19 23.08
CA ASP A 116 8.27 22.55 23.16
C ASP A 116 9.11 21.83 22.07
N PRO A 117 10.43 22.12 21.99
CA PRO A 117 11.31 21.45 21.04
C PRO A 117 11.34 19.92 21.18
N ASP A 118 11.15 19.38 22.39
CA ASP A 118 11.19 17.94 22.66
C ASP A 118 9.94 17.23 22.14
N ALA A 119 8.75 17.83 22.32
CA ALA A 119 7.50 17.35 21.76
C ALA A 119 7.55 17.35 20.22
N ARG A 120 8.15 18.39 19.61
CA ARG A 120 8.37 18.45 18.16
C ARG A 120 9.38 17.40 17.69
N ALA A 121 10.49 17.21 18.41
CA ALA A 121 11.47 16.17 18.11
C ALA A 121 10.86 14.76 18.18
N ALA A 122 9.97 14.52 19.14
CA ALA A 122 9.26 13.25 19.27
C ALA A 122 8.33 12.97 18.08
N LEU A 123 7.58 13.98 17.61
CA LEU A 123 6.74 13.85 16.41
C LEU A 123 7.59 13.64 15.15
N HIS A 124 8.69 14.38 15.00
CA HIS A 124 9.61 14.22 13.87
C HIS A 124 10.20 12.82 13.82
N ARG A 125 10.67 12.30 14.96
CA ARG A 125 11.19 10.92 15.07
C ARG A 125 10.16 9.88 14.65
N ALA A 126 8.90 10.07 15.03
CA ALA A 126 7.83 9.15 14.63
C ALA A 126 7.59 9.15 13.10
N ILE A 127 7.71 10.31 12.44
CA ILE A 127 7.63 10.41 10.97
C ILE A 127 8.80 9.66 10.32
N ASP A 128 10.02 9.86 10.82
CA ASP A 128 11.23 9.19 10.32
C ASP A 128 11.20 7.67 10.54
N GLU A 129 10.71 7.23 11.70
CA GLU A 129 10.53 5.81 12.01
C GLU A 129 9.57 5.13 11.02
N VAL A 130 8.46 5.80 10.67
CA VAL A 130 7.54 5.30 9.65
C VAL A 130 8.26 5.18 8.29
N GLY A 131 8.95 6.23 7.85
CA GLY A 131 9.68 6.21 6.57
C GLY A 131 10.79 5.15 6.50
N THR A 132 11.55 4.98 7.58
CA THR A 132 12.62 3.97 7.67
C THR A 132 12.08 2.55 7.75
N SER A 133 10.94 2.34 8.42
CA SER A 133 10.26 1.03 8.45
C SER A 133 9.80 0.59 7.06
N GLU A 134 9.29 1.52 6.24
CA GLU A 134 8.94 1.23 4.86
C GLU A 134 10.17 0.82 4.05
N LEU A 135 11.25 1.61 4.12
CA LEU A 135 12.48 1.32 3.38
C LEU A 135 13.02 -0.08 3.72
N ARG A 136 13.00 -0.46 5.01
CA ARG A 136 13.39 -1.79 5.46
C ARG A 136 12.49 -2.89 4.86
N GLY A 137 11.17 -2.69 4.89
CA GLY A 137 10.21 -3.61 4.27
C GLY A 137 10.46 -3.80 2.77
N TRP A 138 10.81 -2.74 2.04
CA TRP A 138 11.19 -2.85 0.63
C TRP A 138 12.48 -3.65 0.43
N THR A 139 13.50 -3.44 1.26
CA THR A 139 14.76 -4.19 1.18
C THR A 139 14.57 -5.67 1.50
N GLU A 140 13.72 -6.01 2.47
CA GLU A 140 13.42 -7.41 2.83
C GLU A 140 12.66 -8.13 1.70
N VAL A 141 11.66 -7.47 1.10
CA VAL A 141 10.90 -8.04 -0.02
C VAL A 141 11.77 -8.23 -1.26
N GLN A 142 12.73 -7.35 -1.52
CA GLN A 142 13.69 -7.50 -2.61
C GLN A 142 14.74 -8.58 -2.31
N GLY A 143 15.23 -8.65 -1.07
CA GLY A 143 16.17 -9.67 -0.62
C GLY A 143 15.58 -11.09 -0.63
N GLN A 144 14.28 -11.25 -0.45
CA GLN A 144 13.60 -12.55 -0.62
C GLN A 144 13.36 -12.93 -2.10
N ARG A 145 13.48 -11.98 -3.04
CA ARG A 145 13.27 -12.20 -4.49
C ARG A 145 14.56 -12.50 -5.27
N GLY A 146 15.74 -12.26 -4.70
CA GLY A 146 17.02 -12.79 -5.21
C GLY A 146 17.49 -13.89 -4.24
N GLU A 147 17.63 -15.13 -4.64
CA GLU A 147 18.56 -15.60 -5.66
C GLU A 147 18.01 -16.87 -6.31
N PRO A 148 17.82 -16.94 -7.64
CA PRO A 148 17.57 -18.23 -8.27
C PRO A 148 18.81 -19.12 -8.06
N PRO A 149 18.67 -20.40 -7.63
CA PRO A 149 19.81 -21.27 -7.46
C PRO A 149 20.57 -21.34 -8.80
N LEU A 150 21.85 -20.97 -8.77
CA LEU A 150 22.72 -21.11 -9.91
C LEU A 150 22.62 -22.55 -10.40
N PRO A 151 22.39 -22.80 -11.72
CA PRO A 151 22.41 -24.15 -12.24
C PRO A 151 23.76 -24.75 -11.91
N THR A 152 23.79 -25.73 -11.01
CA THR A 152 24.96 -26.56 -10.75
C THR A 152 25.20 -27.33 -12.04
N GLY A 153 26.08 -26.78 -12.88
CA GLY A 153 26.52 -27.43 -14.11
C GLY A 153 27.08 -28.79 -13.75
N GLY A 154 26.38 -29.85 -14.16
CA GLY A 154 26.89 -31.21 -14.09
C GLY A 154 28.09 -31.32 -15.02
N ALA A 155 29.24 -31.69 -14.45
CA ALA A 155 30.40 -32.21 -15.14
C ALA A 155 30.47 -33.72 -14.92
#